data_AF-A0A926CR37-F1
#
_entry.id   AF-A0A926CR37-F1
#
_cell.length_a   1.000
_cell.length_b   1.000
_cell.length_c   1.000
_cell.angle_alpha   90.00
_cell.angle_beta   90.00
_cell.angle_gamma   90.00
#
_symmetry.space_group_name_H-M   'P 1'
#
loop_
_entity.id
_entity.type
_entity.pdbx_description
1 polymer ?
#
loop_
_entity_poly.entity_id
_entity_poly.type
_entity_poly.pdbx_seq_one_letter_code
_entity_poly.pdbx_strand_id
1 'polypeptide(L)'
;MFTWQLWNALHGARPRHPLFRLERYARDKGVSPWRKLFEDVLPLGVLVMMVVSAWMLALLVIAGFILILIVSGFLYGLIAAYGISRNLAKHRARGRYDLISLTPGGVFETNHAVSAHFLQKVDILGYIREIMNRLYIGAAILLSLAMVLAFAFTNSLMTKYSTNVFQTFLFPSILSGMLIVGIHYLDFTRSALTGILIGMITPTYTRGGGETHLLAVVLYTSLQLLVYGIAWVTGIDLILRGFDSTSALIMNLTPLVLAVIMREISLQGLWYLLLWRLNVSPAEAQAELQKA
;
A
#
# COMPACT_ATOMS: atom_id res chain seq x y z
N MET A 1 -6.88 10.61 10.60
CA MET A 1 -7.16 10.35 9.17
C MET A 1 -7.82 8.99 9.03
N PHE A 2 -8.91 8.90 8.26
CA PHE A 2 -9.71 7.69 8.06
C PHE A 2 -8.86 6.50 7.57
N THR A 3 -8.01 6.71 6.58
CA THR A 3 -7.06 5.72 6.03
C THR A 3 -6.27 4.97 7.11
N TRP A 4 -5.71 5.69 8.09
CA TRP A 4 -4.90 5.09 9.15
C TRP A 4 -5.71 4.27 10.15
N GLN A 5 -6.92 4.72 10.50
CA GLN A 5 -7.83 3.97 11.36
C GLN A 5 -8.23 2.65 10.71
N LEU A 6 -8.59 2.69 9.42
CA LEU A 6 -8.95 1.50 8.66
C LEU A 6 -7.77 0.54 8.49
N TRP A 7 -6.58 1.08 8.19
CA TRP A 7 -5.35 0.28 8.07
C TRP A 7 -5.00 -0.46 9.35
N ASN A 8 -5.07 0.23 10.49
CA ASN A 8 -4.76 -0.37 11.78
C ASN A 8 -5.79 -1.43 12.17
N ALA A 9 -7.08 -1.13 12.00
CA ALA A 9 -8.15 -2.09 12.30
C ALA A 9 -8.03 -3.39 11.48
N LEU A 10 -7.72 -3.29 10.19
CA LEU A 10 -7.59 -4.46 9.31
C LEU A 10 -6.40 -5.36 9.65
N HIS A 11 -5.34 -4.79 10.22
CA HIS A 11 -4.15 -5.55 10.62
C HIS A 11 -4.20 -6.01 12.09
N GLY A 12 -4.93 -5.28 12.94
CA GLY A 12 -5.27 -5.66 14.30
C GLY A 12 -6.37 -6.71 14.33
N ALA A 13 -6.04 -7.97 14.03
CA ALA A 13 -7.04 -9.03 14.23
C ALA A 13 -7.33 -9.18 15.72
N ARG A 14 -8.62 -9.14 16.06
CA ARG A 14 -9.11 -9.45 17.40
C ARG A 14 -8.76 -10.90 17.75
N PRO A 15 -7.82 -11.14 18.68
CA PRO A 15 -7.36 -12.49 19.01
C PRO A 15 -8.48 -13.39 19.55
N ARG A 16 -9.57 -12.78 20.02
CA ARG A 16 -10.71 -13.43 20.69
C ARG A 16 -11.79 -13.93 19.73
N HIS A 17 -11.77 -13.55 18.45
CA HIS A 17 -12.83 -13.96 17.52
C HIS A 17 -12.76 -15.48 17.23
N PRO A 18 -13.89 -16.22 17.28
CA PRO A 18 -13.91 -17.69 17.24
C PRO A 18 -13.23 -18.30 16.00
N LEU A 19 -13.25 -17.61 14.86
CA LEU A 19 -12.49 -18.00 13.66
C LEU A 19 -10.99 -18.21 13.92
N PHE A 20 -10.36 -17.36 14.73
CA PHE A 20 -8.93 -17.46 15.02
C PHE A 20 -8.62 -18.57 16.02
N ARG A 21 -9.56 -18.91 16.91
CA ARG A 21 -9.37 -19.99 17.88
C ARG A 21 -9.31 -21.35 17.19
N LEU A 22 -10.26 -21.63 16.28
CA LEU A 22 -10.33 -22.92 15.58
C LEU A 22 -9.10 -23.18 14.72
N GLU A 23 -8.55 -22.15 14.07
CA GLU A 23 -7.39 -22.32 13.20
C GLU A 23 -6.04 -22.31 13.92
N ARG A 24 -5.92 -21.72 15.12
CA ARG A 24 -4.67 -21.81 15.92
C ARG A 24 -4.30 -23.25 16.25
N TYR A 25 -5.28 -24.13 16.45
CA TYR A 25 -5.05 -25.56 16.67
C TYR A 25 -4.64 -26.32 15.39
N ALA A 26 -4.87 -25.75 14.20
CA ALA A 26 -4.51 -26.35 12.92
C ALA A 26 -3.18 -25.83 12.36
N ARG A 27 -2.54 -24.84 13.00
CA ARG A 27 -1.35 -24.16 12.49
C ARG A 27 -0.10 -24.61 13.23
N ASP A 28 0.23 -25.89 13.10
CA ASP A 28 1.60 -26.36 13.21
C ASP A 28 2.16 -26.43 11.79
N LYS A 29 2.86 -25.37 11.36
CA LYS A 29 3.39 -25.28 9.99
C LYS A 29 4.89 -25.04 10.05
N GLY A 30 5.63 -26.04 9.57
CA GLY A 30 7.04 -25.95 9.28
C GLY A 30 7.37 -24.74 8.39
N VAL A 31 8.58 -24.23 8.59
CA VAL A 31 9.13 -23.05 7.93
C VAL A 31 9.01 -23.20 6.41
N SER A 32 8.44 -22.20 5.72
CA SER A 32 8.26 -22.26 4.26
C SER A 32 9.64 -22.26 3.56
N PRO A 33 9.87 -23.14 2.57
CA PRO A 33 11.16 -23.24 1.88
C PRO A 33 11.56 -21.97 1.10
N TRP A 34 10.59 -21.14 0.72
CA TRP A 34 10.81 -19.86 0.06
C TRP A 34 11.55 -18.84 0.94
N ARG A 35 11.42 -18.93 2.27
CA ARG A 35 12.11 -18.03 3.20
C ARG A 35 13.63 -18.24 3.18
N LYS A 36 14.09 -19.49 3.14
CA LYS A 36 15.52 -19.83 3.07
C LYS A 36 16.14 -19.40 1.73
N LEU A 37 15.40 -19.58 0.63
CA LEU A 37 15.85 -19.20 -0.70
C LEU A 37 16.07 -17.68 -0.85
N PHE A 38 15.25 -16.85 -0.18
CA PHE A 38 15.38 -15.40 -0.23
C PHE A 38 16.45 -14.84 0.72
N GLU A 39 16.65 -15.46 1.89
CA GLU A 39 17.65 -15.04 2.88
C GLU A 39 19.09 -15.41 2.44
N ASP A 40 19.29 -16.52 1.71
CA ASP A 40 20.64 -17.04 1.40
C ASP A 40 21.21 -16.59 0.03
N VAL A 41 20.37 -16.29 -0.97
CA VAL A 41 20.83 -16.08 -2.37
C VAL A 41 21.04 -14.60 -2.72
N LEU A 42 20.30 -13.70 -2.09
CA LEU A 42 20.36 -12.26 -2.36
C LEU A 42 21.73 -11.60 -2.08
N PRO A 43 22.46 -11.93 -1.00
CA PRO A 43 23.72 -11.24 -0.70
C PRO A 43 24.90 -11.69 -1.57
N LEU A 44 24.88 -12.92 -2.12
CA LEU A 44 25.99 -13.46 -2.91
C LEU A 44 25.99 -12.94 -4.37
N GLY A 45 24.81 -12.73 -4.96
CA GLY A 45 24.68 -12.16 -6.31
C GLY A 45 25.07 -10.68 -6.40
N VAL A 46 24.98 -9.96 -5.28
CA VAL A 46 25.29 -8.52 -5.18
C VAL A 46 26.81 -8.27 -5.08
N LEU A 47 27.57 -9.21 -4.51
CA LEU A 47 29.01 -9.04 -4.28
C LEU A 47 29.85 -9.13 -5.57
N VAL A 48 29.42 -9.96 -6.55
CA VAL A 48 30.18 -10.23 -7.79
C VAL A 48 30.00 -9.14 -8.86
N MET A 49 28.93 -8.35 -8.81
CA MET A 49 28.66 -7.28 -9.80
C MET A 49 29.30 -5.91 -9.49
N MET A 50 29.89 -5.72 -8.30
CA MET A 50 30.22 -4.38 -7.77
C MET A 50 31.41 -3.64 -8.41
N VAL A 51 32.32 -4.28 -9.15
CA VAL A 51 33.64 -3.65 -9.39
C VAL A 51 33.82 -2.98 -10.76
N VAL A 52 33.00 -3.27 -11.78
CA VAL A 52 33.17 -2.64 -13.12
C VAL A 52 31.87 -2.07 -13.72
N SER A 53 30.69 -2.41 -13.18
CA SER A 53 29.38 -1.95 -13.69
C SER A 53 28.68 -0.92 -12.79
N ALA A 54 29.36 -0.44 -11.74
CA ALA A 54 28.74 0.20 -10.57
C ALA A 54 27.75 1.33 -10.90
N TRP A 55 28.01 2.16 -11.91
CA TRP A 55 27.10 3.25 -12.29
C TRP A 55 25.87 2.79 -13.10
N MET A 56 26.04 1.90 -14.09
CA MET A 56 24.89 1.34 -14.83
C MET A 56 24.05 0.43 -13.93
N LEU A 57 24.71 -0.33 -13.05
CA LEU A 57 24.05 -1.15 -12.04
C LEU A 57 23.32 -0.27 -11.03
N ALA A 58 23.91 0.84 -10.56
CA ALA A 58 23.22 1.77 -9.67
C ALA A 58 21.97 2.37 -10.32
N LEU A 59 22.06 2.82 -11.58
CA LEU A 59 20.89 3.32 -12.31
C LEU A 59 19.81 2.23 -12.48
N LEU A 60 20.20 1.01 -12.81
CA LEU A 60 19.28 -0.12 -12.95
C LEU A 60 18.65 -0.52 -11.61
N VAL A 61 19.42 -0.47 -10.51
CA VAL A 61 18.92 -0.73 -9.16
C VAL A 61 17.96 0.37 -8.72
N ILE A 62 18.26 1.65 -9.01
CA ILE A 62 17.36 2.78 -8.72
C ILE A 62 16.07 2.66 -9.53
N ALA A 63 16.17 2.39 -10.84
CA ALA A 63 15.01 2.21 -11.70
C ALA A 63 14.16 1.01 -11.25
N GLY A 64 14.80 -0.12 -10.94
CA GLY A 64 14.14 -1.31 -10.42
C GLY A 64 13.48 -1.05 -9.06
N PHE A 65 14.14 -0.29 -8.17
CA PHE A 65 13.59 0.12 -6.88
C PHE A 65 12.33 0.98 -7.07
N ILE A 66 12.38 2.00 -7.93
CA ILE A 66 11.21 2.83 -8.26
C ILE A 66 10.07 1.98 -8.82
N LEU A 67 10.37 1.05 -9.73
CA LEU A 67 9.37 0.15 -10.29
C LEU A 67 8.74 -0.74 -9.21
N ILE A 68 9.54 -1.30 -8.31
CA ILE A 68 9.04 -2.10 -7.17
C ILE A 68 8.14 -1.25 -6.28
N LEU A 69 8.51 -0.01 -5.96
CA LEU A 69 7.68 0.89 -5.16
C LEU A 69 6.32 1.14 -5.82
N ILE A 70 6.30 1.43 -7.12
CA ILE A 70 5.06 1.69 -7.88
C ILE A 70 4.18 0.44 -7.94
N VAL A 71 4.77 -0.72 -8.25
CA VAL A 71 4.01 -1.95 -8.53
C VAL A 71 3.57 -2.66 -7.25
N SER A 72 4.30 -2.49 -6.14
CA SER A 72 4.02 -3.18 -4.87
C SER A 72 2.61 -2.93 -4.34
N GLY A 73 2.15 -1.68 -4.34
CA GLY A 73 0.82 -1.30 -3.87
C GLY A 73 -0.28 -1.92 -4.73
N PHE A 74 -0.08 -1.89 -6.06
CA PHE A 74 -0.99 -2.51 -7.02
C PHE A 74 -1.09 -4.03 -6.80
N LEU A 75 0.04 -4.73 -6.72
CA LEU A 75 0.06 -6.18 -6.51
C LEU A 75 -0.55 -6.57 -5.16
N TYR A 76 -0.23 -5.85 -4.10
CA TYR A 76 -0.81 -6.10 -2.77
C TYR A 76 -2.33 -5.97 -2.82
N GLY A 77 -2.83 -4.85 -3.35
CA GLY A 77 -4.27 -4.60 -3.45
C GLY A 77 -4.97 -5.62 -4.35
N LEU A 78 -4.37 -6.02 -5.46
CA LEU A 78 -4.90 -7.02 -6.38
C LEU A 78 -5.02 -8.40 -5.72
N ILE A 79 -3.94 -8.87 -5.07
CA ILE A 79 -3.92 -10.15 -4.34
C ILE A 79 -4.94 -10.13 -3.21
N ALA A 80 -5.04 -9.02 -2.47
CA ALA A 80 -6.03 -8.84 -1.41
C ALA A 80 -7.47 -8.86 -1.97
N ALA A 81 -7.76 -8.13 -3.03
CA ALA A 81 -9.09 -8.08 -3.66
C ALA A 81 -9.55 -9.47 -4.13
N TYR A 82 -8.69 -10.17 -4.87
CA TYR A 82 -8.95 -11.53 -5.34
C TYR A 82 -9.15 -12.50 -4.17
N GLY A 83 -8.23 -12.47 -3.21
CA GLY A 83 -8.21 -13.43 -2.12
C GLY A 83 -9.35 -13.27 -1.12
N ILE A 84 -9.64 -12.03 -0.72
CA ILE A 84 -10.74 -11.71 0.21
C ILE A 84 -12.08 -12.04 -0.43
N SER A 85 -12.31 -11.62 -1.68
CA SER A 85 -13.57 -11.90 -2.38
C SER A 85 -13.81 -13.41 -2.54
N ARG A 86 -12.78 -14.18 -2.92
CA ARG A 86 -12.85 -15.64 -3.02
C ARG A 86 -13.16 -16.30 -1.68
N ASN A 87 -12.54 -15.86 -0.58
CA ASN A 87 -12.79 -16.44 0.74
C ASN A 87 -14.20 -16.12 1.24
N LEU A 88 -14.66 -14.87 1.10
CA LEU A 88 -16.03 -14.48 1.44
C LEU A 88 -17.07 -15.25 0.64
N ALA A 89 -16.90 -15.36 -0.68
CA ALA A 89 -17.78 -16.15 -1.54
C ALA A 89 -17.83 -17.63 -1.10
N LYS A 90 -16.68 -18.21 -0.75
CA LYS A 90 -16.60 -19.58 -0.23
C LYS A 90 -17.30 -19.76 1.12
N HIS A 91 -17.22 -18.78 2.02
CA HIS A 91 -17.95 -18.81 3.29
C HIS A 91 -19.47 -18.70 3.10
N ARG A 92 -19.92 -17.86 2.15
CA ARG A 92 -21.33 -17.73 1.77
C ARG A 92 -21.89 -19.00 1.13
N ALA A 93 -21.17 -19.57 0.16
CA ALA A 93 -21.58 -20.81 -0.51
C ALA A 93 -21.72 -22.01 0.44
N ARG A 94 -21.06 -21.96 1.61
CA ARG A 94 -21.13 -23.02 2.64
C ARG A 94 -22.15 -22.73 3.75
N GLY A 95 -22.91 -21.64 3.67
CA GLY A 95 -23.82 -21.18 4.75
C GLY A 95 -23.10 -20.79 6.05
N ARG A 96 -21.76 -20.80 6.09
CA ARG A 96 -20.98 -20.42 7.28
C ARG A 96 -21.02 -18.92 7.52
N TYR A 97 -21.15 -18.14 6.45
CA TYR A 97 -21.22 -16.69 6.54
C TYR A 97 -22.41 -16.25 7.40
N ASP A 98 -23.59 -16.82 7.15
CA ASP A 98 -24.81 -16.47 7.88
C ASP A 98 -24.67 -16.82 9.36
N LEU A 99 -24.13 -18.00 9.68
CA LEU A 99 -23.85 -18.42 11.06
C LEU A 99 -22.88 -17.48 11.80
N ILE A 100 -21.82 -17.02 11.12
CA ILE A 100 -20.84 -16.10 11.74
C ILE A 100 -21.47 -14.69 11.88
N SER A 101 -22.34 -14.30 10.96
CA SER A 101 -23.02 -13.00 11.02
C SER A 101 -24.03 -12.87 12.17
N LEU A 102 -24.41 -13.98 12.82
CA LEU A 102 -25.19 -13.97 14.06
C LEU A 102 -24.36 -13.62 15.31
N THR A 103 -23.05 -13.43 15.17
CA THR A 103 -22.21 -12.94 16.27
C THR A 103 -22.53 -11.47 16.59
N PRO A 104 -22.23 -10.99 17.81
CA PRO A 104 -22.63 -9.65 18.24
C PRO A 104 -22.18 -8.47 17.36
N GLY A 105 -21.08 -8.57 16.60
CA GLY A 105 -20.67 -7.52 15.65
C GLY A 105 -21.24 -7.67 14.24
N GLY A 106 -22.15 -8.61 14.04
CA GLY A 106 -22.99 -8.71 12.85
C GLY A 106 -22.23 -9.02 11.55
N VAL A 107 -22.82 -8.55 10.44
CA VAL A 107 -22.32 -8.79 9.08
C VAL A 107 -21.01 -8.02 8.83
N PHE A 108 -20.87 -6.82 9.38
CA PHE A 108 -19.68 -5.99 9.22
C PHE A 108 -18.46 -6.62 9.93
N GLU A 109 -18.58 -7.01 11.20
CA GLU A 109 -17.48 -7.69 11.91
C GLU A 109 -17.12 -9.00 11.21
N THR A 110 -18.10 -9.73 10.69
CA THR A 110 -17.84 -10.97 9.92
C THR A 110 -16.99 -10.70 8.69
N ASN A 111 -17.33 -9.69 7.88
CA ASN A 111 -16.53 -9.32 6.70
C ASN A 111 -15.12 -8.87 7.08
N HIS A 112 -15.02 -8.05 8.13
CA HIS A 112 -13.76 -7.59 8.67
C HIS A 112 -12.89 -8.76 9.16
N ALA A 113 -13.45 -9.67 9.96
CA ALA A 113 -12.76 -10.81 10.53
C ALA A 113 -12.27 -11.79 9.45
N VAL A 114 -13.08 -12.09 8.43
CA VAL A 114 -12.68 -12.95 7.30
C VAL A 114 -11.54 -12.30 6.51
N SER A 115 -11.60 -10.98 6.31
CA SER A 115 -10.58 -10.25 5.57
C SER A 115 -9.27 -10.15 6.35
N ALA A 116 -9.31 -9.75 7.62
CA ALA A 116 -8.16 -9.71 8.51
C ALA A 116 -7.52 -11.10 8.64
N HIS A 117 -8.33 -12.14 8.75
CA HIS A 117 -7.87 -13.52 8.77
C HIS A 117 -7.12 -13.90 7.49
N PHE A 118 -7.66 -13.54 6.32
CA PHE A 118 -6.99 -13.77 5.05
C PHE A 118 -5.63 -13.05 4.97
N LEU A 119 -5.58 -11.76 5.33
CA LEU A 119 -4.36 -10.96 5.31
C LEU A 119 -3.26 -11.54 6.20
N GLN A 120 -3.62 -12.12 7.35
CA GLN A 120 -2.67 -12.74 8.28
C GLN A 120 -2.22 -14.16 7.88
N LYS A 121 -3.01 -14.84 7.06
CA LYS A 121 -2.74 -16.22 6.64
C LYS A 121 -1.90 -16.29 5.37
N VAL A 122 -1.99 -15.27 4.53
CA VAL A 122 -1.29 -15.24 3.25
C VAL A 122 0.09 -14.62 3.45
N ASP A 123 1.09 -15.50 3.62
CA ASP A 123 2.48 -15.11 3.91
C ASP A 123 3.03 -14.10 2.89
N ILE A 124 2.66 -14.22 1.60
CA ILE A 124 3.13 -13.28 0.55
C ILE A 124 2.69 -11.83 0.82
N LEU A 125 1.51 -11.59 1.38
CA LEU A 125 1.09 -10.23 1.76
C LEU A 125 1.89 -9.73 2.96
N GLY A 126 2.14 -10.61 3.94
CA GLY A 126 3.03 -10.33 5.06
C GLY A 126 4.42 -9.93 4.60
N TYR A 127 5.01 -10.69 3.67
CA TYR A 127 6.32 -10.43 3.08
C TYR A 127 6.36 -9.13 2.29
N ILE A 128 5.39 -8.88 1.39
CA ILE A 128 5.35 -7.62 0.62
C ILE A 128 5.31 -6.44 1.59
N ARG A 129 4.43 -6.47 2.59
CA ARG A 129 4.31 -5.40 3.58
C ARG A 129 5.61 -5.21 4.38
N GLU A 130 6.23 -6.29 4.83
CA GLU A 130 7.48 -6.21 5.61
C GLU A 130 8.64 -5.66 4.77
N ILE A 131 8.82 -6.16 3.54
CA ILE A 131 9.83 -5.66 2.61
C ILE A 131 9.57 -4.17 2.35
N MET A 132 8.34 -3.79 2.02
CA MET A 132 8.01 -2.39 1.77
C MET A 132 8.29 -1.52 2.99
N ASN A 133 7.88 -1.91 4.20
CA ASN A 133 8.17 -1.17 5.42
C ASN A 133 9.68 -1.00 5.64
N ARG A 134 10.47 -2.07 5.46
CA ARG A 134 11.94 -2.00 5.57
C ARG A 134 12.54 -1.08 4.51
N LEU A 135 12.05 -1.12 3.28
CA LEU A 135 12.49 -0.25 2.19
C LEU A 135 12.17 1.22 2.46
N TYR A 136 10.95 1.54 2.92
CA TYR A 136 10.56 2.91 3.24
C TYR A 136 11.33 3.47 4.44
N ILE A 137 11.50 2.69 5.51
CA ILE A 137 12.32 3.07 6.67
C ILE A 137 13.78 3.24 6.26
N GLY A 138 14.33 2.28 5.50
CA GLY A 138 15.70 2.35 4.99
C GLY A 138 15.93 3.57 4.10
N ALA A 139 15.04 3.85 3.16
CA ALA A 139 15.09 5.03 2.31
C ALA A 139 15.02 6.33 3.12
N ALA A 140 14.14 6.41 4.13
CA ALA A 140 14.04 7.57 5.01
C ALA A 140 15.33 7.80 5.82
N ILE A 141 15.93 6.73 6.36
CA ILE A 141 17.21 6.81 7.08
C ILE A 141 18.34 7.25 6.15
N LEU A 142 18.45 6.65 4.97
CA LEU A 142 19.49 6.98 3.99
C LEU A 142 19.38 8.44 3.50
N LEU A 143 18.17 8.91 3.21
CA LEU A 143 17.94 10.31 2.84
C LEU A 143 18.27 11.28 3.99
N SER A 144 17.94 10.90 5.22
CA SER A 144 18.28 11.70 6.41
C SER A 144 19.79 11.76 6.64
N LEU A 145 20.50 10.63 6.48
CA LEU A 145 21.95 10.58 6.58
C LEU A 145 22.60 11.40 5.46
N ALA A 146 22.11 11.29 4.22
CA ALA A 146 22.56 12.11 3.10
C ALA A 146 22.37 13.60 3.39
N MET A 147 21.27 13.99 4.05
CA MET A 147 21.03 15.38 4.47
C MET A 147 22.10 15.88 5.45
N VAL A 148 22.40 15.09 6.49
CA VAL A 148 23.40 15.45 7.51
C VAL A 148 24.80 15.54 6.89
N LEU A 149 25.17 14.56 6.05
CA LEU A 149 26.47 14.56 5.37
C LEU A 149 26.60 15.72 4.38
N ALA A 150 25.56 15.98 3.59
CA ALA A 150 25.52 17.12 2.67
C ALA A 150 25.71 18.43 3.45
N PHE A 151 25.00 18.61 4.56
CA PHE A 151 25.09 19.80 5.40
C PHE A 151 26.50 19.95 6.01
N ALA A 152 27.06 18.89 6.59
CA ALA A 152 28.39 18.90 7.18
C ALA A 152 29.49 19.22 6.15
N PHE A 153 29.41 18.59 4.97
CA PHE A 153 30.34 18.80 3.86
C PHE A 153 30.25 20.24 3.34
N THR A 154 29.03 20.76 3.15
CA THR A 154 28.85 22.13 2.67
C THR A 154 29.32 23.15 3.69
N ASN A 155 29.09 22.96 4.99
CA ASN A 155 29.60 23.88 6.02
C ASN A 155 31.14 23.91 6.07
N SER A 156 31.79 22.77 5.84
CA SER A 156 33.25 22.71 5.75
C SER A 156 33.79 23.48 4.54
N LEU A 157 33.13 23.36 3.37
CA LEU A 157 33.56 24.03 2.13
C LEU A 157 33.15 25.51 2.04
N MET A 158 32.03 25.90 2.66
CA MET A 158 31.47 27.27 2.63
C MET A 158 32.35 28.28 3.36
N THR A 159 33.30 27.84 4.18
CA THR A 159 34.37 28.72 4.69
C THR A 159 35.29 29.23 3.57
N LYS A 160 35.29 28.62 2.38
CA LYS A 160 36.13 29.01 1.23
C LYS A 160 35.39 29.50 -0.01
N TYR A 161 34.13 29.12 -0.23
CA TYR A 161 33.39 29.47 -1.45
C TYR A 161 32.00 30.03 -1.13
N SER A 162 31.68 31.21 -1.66
CA SER A 162 30.48 32.01 -1.33
C SER A 162 29.17 31.52 -1.97
N THR A 163 29.09 30.27 -2.41
CA THR A 163 27.94 29.77 -3.18
C THR A 163 27.04 28.89 -2.35
N ASN A 164 25.78 29.32 -2.18
CA ASN A 164 24.64 28.64 -1.53
C ASN A 164 24.21 27.31 -2.19
N VAL A 165 25.13 26.49 -2.71
CA VAL A 165 24.87 25.22 -3.40
C VAL A 165 23.99 24.29 -2.56
N PHE A 166 24.23 24.25 -1.24
CA PHE A 166 23.40 23.47 -0.32
C PHE A 166 21.94 23.90 -0.36
N GLN A 167 21.67 25.20 -0.22
CA GLN A 167 20.31 25.76 -0.15
C GLN A 167 19.61 25.69 -1.51
N THR A 168 20.33 25.93 -2.61
CA THR A 168 19.73 26.00 -3.95
C THR A 168 19.49 24.62 -4.55
N PHE A 169 20.36 23.64 -4.30
CA PHE A 169 20.32 22.35 -5.00
C PHE A 169 20.14 21.14 -4.07
N LEU A 170 21.01 20.97 -3.08
CA LEU A 170 21.03 19.74 -2.28
C LEU A 170 19.82 19.62 -1.35
N PHE A 171 19.50 20.69 -0.62
CA PHE A 171 18.39 20.68 0.33
C PHE A 171 17.03 20.42 -0.34
N PRO A 172 16.64 21.15 -1.42
CA PRO A 172 15.40 20.86 -2.12
C PRO A 172 15.34 19.44 -2.68
N SER A 173 16.44 18.94 -3.25
CA SER A 173 16.49 17.58 -3.82
C SER A 173 16.25 16.50 -2.77
N ILE A 174 16.89 16.62 -1.59
CA ILE A 174 16.71 15.67 -0.49
C ILE A 174 15.30 15.75 0.08
N LEU A 175 14.79 16.97 0.27
CA LEU A 175 13.42 17.18 0.74
C LEU A 175 12.39 16.59 -0.23
N SER A 176 12.55 16.81 -1.54
CA SER A 176 11.71 16.19 -2.57
C SER A 176 11.80 14.67 -2.52
N GLY A 177 13.00 14.10 -2.33
CA GLY A 177 13.18 12.66 -2.13
C GLY A 177 12.39 12.12 -0.94
N MET A 178 12.45 12.79 0.21
CA MET A 178 11.68 12.41 1.40
C MET A 178 10.16 12.48 1.16
N LEU A 179 9.70 13.53 0.49
CA LEU A 179 8.28 13.69 0.13
C LEU A 179 7.82 12.58 -0.81
N ILE A 180 8.61 12.23 -1.83
CA ILE A 180 8.31 11.14 -2.77
C ILE A 180 8.18 9.80 -2.02
N VAL A 181 9.13 9.49 -1.14
CA VAL A 181 9.09 8.27 -0.29
C VAL A 181 7.82 8.23 0.56
N GLY A 182 7.47 9.35 1.22
CA GLY A 182 6.26 9.46 2.01
C GLY A 182 4.97 9.30 1.20
N ILE A 183 4.90 9.91 0.01
CA ILE A 183 3.77 9.78 -0.90
C ILE A 183 3.61 8.33 -1.37
N HIS A 184 4.70 7.65 -1.76
CA HIS A 184 4.65 6.24 -2.16
C HIS A 184 4.20 5.32 -1.02
N TYR A 185 4.63 5.58 0.21
CA TYR A 185 4.16 4.83 1.37
C TYR A 185 2.64 4.97 1.59
N LEU A 186 2.13 6.20 1.49
CA LEU A 186 0.69 6.46 1.55
C LEU A 186 -0.04 5.81 0.37
N ASP A 187 0.55 5.82 -0.81
CA ASP A 187 0.01 5.21 -2.02
C ASP A 187 -0.10 3.69 -1.88
N PHE A 188 0.95 3.03 -1.40
CA PHE A 188 0.95 1.61 -1.07
C PHE A 188 -0.19 1.27 -0.10
N THR A 189 -0.31 2.02 0.99
CA THR A 189 -1.34 1.81 2.02
C THR A 189 -2.76 1.97 1.45
N ARG A 190 -3.01 3.02 0.67
CA ARG A 190 -4.33 3.26 0.05
C ARG A 190 -4.67 2.24 -1.05
N SER A 191 -3.69 1.82 -1.86
CA SER A 191 -3.87 0.74 -2.85
C SER A 191 -4.30 -0.56 -2.17
N ALA A 192 -3.64 -0.91 -1.06
CA ALA A 192 -3.94 -2.10 -0.30
C ALA A 192 -5.35 -2.06 0.30
N LEU A 193 -5.72 -0.95 0.96
CA LEU A 193 -7.06 -0.75 1.51
C LEU A 193 -8.15 -0.79 0.45
N THR A 194 -7.91 -0.16 -0.71
CA THR A 194 -8.83 -0.18 -1.85
C THR A 194 -9.10 -1.61 -2.32
N GLY A 195 -8.04 -2.41 -2.44
CA GLY A 195 -8.16 -3.83 -2.79
C GLY A 195 -8.96 -4.62 -1.76
N ILE A 196 -8.71 -4.39 -0.47
CA ILE A 196 -9.44 -5.01 0.63
C ILE A 196 -10.94 -4.67 0.58
N LEU A 197 -11.29 -3.39 0.42
CA LEU A 197 -12.68 -2.94 0.36
C LEU A 197 -13.40 -3.52 -0.87
N ILE A 198 -12.77 -3.48 -2.05
CA ILE A 198 -13.35 -4.11 -3.25
C ILE A 198 -13.54 -5.61 -3.04
N GLY A 199 -12.57 -6.28 -2.41
CA GLY A 199 -12.68 -7.69 -2.02
C GLY A 199 -13.88 -7.98 -1.11
N MET A 200 -14.20 -7.07 -0.18
CA MET A 200 -15.37 -7.18 0.69
C MET A 200 -16.70 -6.87 -0.01
N ILE A 201 -16.72 -5.87 -0.89
CA ILE A 201 -17.93 -5.40 -1.58
C ILE A 201 -18.38 -6.39 -2.64
N THR A 202 -17.45 -6.94 -3.42
CA THR A 202 -17.77 -7.71 -4.63
C THR A 202 -18.69 -8.92 -4.36
N PRO A 203 -18.47 -9.75 -3.32
CA PRO A 203 -19.37 -10.85 -2.99
C PRO A 203 -20.81 -10.45 -2.68
N THR A 204 -21.09 -9.15 -2.41
CA THR A 204 -22.45 -8.63 -2.18
C THR A 204 -23.25 -8.42 -3.47
N TYR A 205 -22.61 -8.48 -4.64
CA TYR A 205 -23.27 -8.30 -5.94
C TYR A 205 -23.43 -9.60 -6.72
N THR A 206 -22.66 -10.62 -6.39
CA THR A 206 -22.59 -11.88 -7.15
C THR A 206 -23.10 -13.05 -6.30
N ARG A 207 -23.80 -14.00 -6.94
CA ARG A 207 -24.24 -15.26 -6.29
C ARG A 207 -23.25 -16.40 -6.52
N GLY A 208 -22.52 -16.39 -7.64
CA GLY A 208 -21.57 -17.43 -8.03
C GLY A 208 -20.13 -17.15 -7.58
N GLY A 209 -19.47 -18.13 -6.97
CA GLY A 209 -18.09 -17.96 -6.46
C GLY A 209 -17.02 -17.72 -7.54
N GLY A 210 -17.23 -18.24 -8.75
CA GLY A 210 -16.32 -18.07 -9.89
C GLY A 210 -16.28 -16.62 -10.40
N GLU A 211 -17.45 -16.06 -10.68
CA GLU A 211 -17.58 -14.69 -11.19
C GLU A 211 -17.14 -13.63 -10.18
N THR A 212 -17.32 -13.92 -8.88
CA THR A 212 -17.05 -12.97 -7.79
C THR A 212 -15.61 -12.47 -7.76
N HIS A 213 -14.62 -13.36 -7.88
CA HIS A 213 -13.22 -12.98 -7.72
C HIS A 213 -12.62 -12.33 -8.97
N LEU A 214 -13.08 -12.74 -10.16
CA LEU A 214 -12.74 -12.08 -11.41
C LEU A 214 -13.30 -10.66 -11.45
N LEU A 215 -14.55 -10.48 -11.02
CA LEU A 215 -15.15 -9.15 -10.90
C LEU A 215 -14.38 -8.26 -9.93
N ALA A 216 -13.90 -8.79 -8.80
CA ALA A 216 -13.12 -8.03 -7.82
C ALA A 216 -11.80 -7.54 -8.42
N VAL A 217 -11.11 -8.39 -9.18
CA VAL A 217 -9.89 -8.04 -9.93
C VAL A 217 -10.18 -6.94 -10.95
N VAL A 218 -11.22 -7.11 -11.77
CA VAL A 218 -11.59 -6.13 -12.81
C VAL A 218 -11.95 -4.78 -12.19
N LEU A 219 -12.75 -4.75 -11.12
CA LEU A 219 -13.13 -3.52 -10.42
C LEU A 219 -11.91 -2.83 -9.81
N TYR A 220 -11.01 -3.59 -9.17
CA TYR A 220 -9.79 -3.04 -8.61
C TYR A 220 -8.90 -2.43 -9.69
N THR A 221 -8.57 -3.19 -10.73
CA THR A 221 -7.70 -2.71 -11.82
C THR A 221 -8.32 -1.53 -12.55
N SER A 222 -9.62 -1.54 -12.82
CA SER A 222 -10.32 -0.42 -13.48
C SER A 222 -10.26 0.86 -12.65
N LEU A 223 -10.48 0.76 -11.33
CA LEU A 223 -10.38 1.92 -10.44
C LEU A 223 -8.95 2.46 -10.38
N GLN A 224 -7.94 1.59 -10.35
CA GLN A 224 -6.54 2.00 -10.37
C GLN A 224 -6.18 2.73 -11.67
N LEU A 225 -6.55 2.17 -12.82
CA LEU A 225 -6.34 2.79 -14.13
C LEU A 225 -7.04 4.15 -14.23
N LEU A 226 -8.26 4.27 -13.70
CA LEU A 226 -9.01 5.53 -13.69
C LEU A 226 -8.28 6.59 -12.85
N VAL A 227 -7.89 6.27 -11.62
CA VAL A 227 -7.23 7.21 -10.70
C VAL A 227 -5.89 7.67 -11.26
N TYR A 228 -5.04 6.75 -11.70
CA TYR A 228 -3.74 7.10 -12.28
C TYR A 228 -3.88 7.78 -13.64
N GLY A 229 -4.88 7.40 -14.45
CA GLY A 229 -5.19 8.04 -15.72
C GLY A 229 -5.55 9.52 -15.54
N ILE A 230 -6.41 9.84 -14.57
CA ILE A 230 -6.77 11.23 -14.25
C ILE A 230 -5.56 12.04 -13.78
N ALA A 231 -4.74 11.48 -12.89
CA ALA A 231 -3.53 12.13 -12.41
C ALA A 231 -2.53 12.39 -13.55
N TRP A 232 -2.36 11.44 -14.45
CA TRP A 232 -1.46 11.54 -15.60
C TRP A 232 -1.93 12.57 -16.63
N VAL A 233 -3.21 12.54 -17.02
CA VAL A 233 -3.81 13.54 -17.93
C VAL A 233 -3.67 14.95 -17.36
N THR A 234 -3.91 15.11 -16.05
CA THR A 234 -3.74 16.42 -15.39
C THR A 234 -2.27 16.86 -15.40
N GLY A 235 -1.34 15.95 -15.17
CA GLY A 235 0.09 16.24 -15.25
C GLY A 235 0.52 16.71 -16.64
N ILE A 236 0.05 16.04 -17.70
CA ILE A 236 0.32 16.44 -19.08
C ILE A 236 -0.26 17.81 -19.39
N ASP A 237 -1.53 18.07 -19.02
CA ASP A 237 -2.17 19.38 -19.25
C ASP A 237 -1.38 20.52 -18.57
N LEU A 238 -0.91 20.31 -17.34
CA LEU A 238 -0.09 21.30 -16.64
C LEU A 238 1.24 21.56 -17.34
N ILE A 239 1.92 20.50 -17.83
CA ILE A 239 3.17 20.63 -18.59
C ILE A 239 2.95 21.41 -19.89
N LEU A 240 1.89 21.10 -20.63
CA LEU A 240 1.59 21.73 -21.92
C LEU A 240 1.22 23.22 -21.79
N ARG A 241 0.71 23.65 -20.64
CA ARG A 241 0.39 25.07 -20.38
C ARG A 241 1.61 25.96 -20.12
N GLY A 242 2.82 25.38 -20.08
CA GLY A 242 4.07 26.15 -20.12
C GLY A 242 4.25 27.10 -18.94
N PHE A 243 3.82 26.72 -17.73
CA PHE A 243 4.06 27.56 -16.57
C PHE A 243 5.58 27.77 -16.34
N ASP A 244 5.96 28.99 -16.00
CA ASP A 244 7.36 29.44 -15.84
C ASP A 244 8.16 28.61 -14.82
N SER A 245 9.49 28.62 -14.91
CA SER A 245 10.40 27.82 -14.06
C SER A 245 10.20 27.97 -12.54
N THR A 246 9.65 29.09 -12.07
CA THR A 246 9.29 29.30 -10.65
C THR A 246 8.08 28.48 -10.19
N SER A 247 7.27 27.93 -11.11
CA SER A 247 6.18 27.00 -10.79
C SER A 247 6.58 25.53 -10.89
N ALA A 248 7.84 25.19 -11.19
CA ALA A 248 8.25 23.80 -11.45
C ALA A 248 7.91 22.85 -10.27
N LEU A 249 8.07 23.32 -9.04
CA LEU A 249 7.70 22.56 -7.84
C LEU A 249 6.18 22.36 -7.74
N ILE A 250 5.39 23.39 -8.03
CA ILE A 250 3.93 23.30 -8.05
C ILE A 250 3.47 22.34 -9.15
N MET A 251 4.04 22.42 -10.34
CA MET A 251 3.72 21.54 -11.46
C MET A 251 4.02 20.07 -11.15
N ASN A 252 5.10 19.79 -10.44
CA ASN A 252 5.46 18.43 -10.05
C ASN A 252 4.61 17.90 -8.88
N LEU A 253 4.23 18.77 -7.94
CA LEU A 253 3.43 18.36 -6.78
C LEU A 253 1.94 18.27 -7.08
N THR A 254 1.38 19.09 -7.98
CA THR A 254 -0.06 19.12 -8.24
C THR A 254 -0.62 17.75 -8.70
N PRO A 255 -0.01 17.02 -9.66
CA PRO A 255 -0.50 15.70 -10.05
C PRO A 255 -0.43 14.68 -8.91
N LEU A 256 0.61 14.76 -8.07
CA LEU A 256 0.77 13.88 -6.90
C LEU A 256 -0.30 14.18 -5.83
N VAL A 257 -0.53 15.46 -5.53
CA VAL A 257 -1.57 15.89 -4.59
C VAL A 257 -2.95 15.49 -5.10
N LEU A 258 -3.22 15.69 -6.39
CA LEU A 258 -4.48 15.27 -7.01
C LEU A 258 -4.67 13.75 -6.92
N ALA A 259 -3.63 12.95 -7.23
CA ALA A 259 -3.68 11.50 -7.08
C ALA A 259 -4.00 11.09 -5.63
N VAL A 260 -3.38 11.74 -4.65
CA VAL A 260 -3.65 11.51 -3.22
C VAL A 260 -5.10 11.83 -2.85
N ILE A 261 -5.64 12.96 -3.32
CA ILE A 261 -7.02 13.37 -3.07
C ILE A 261 -7.99 12.39 -3.72
N MET A 262 -7.81 12.06 -5.00
CA MET A 262 -8.66 11.13 -5.74
C MET A 262 -8.68 9.76 -5.07
N ARG A 263 -7.55 9.31 -4.53
CA ARG A 263 -7.48 8.06 -3.77
C ARG A 263 -8.25 8.12 -2.46
N GLU A 264 -8.12 9.20 -1.70
CA GLU A 264 -8.88 9.35 -0.46
C GLU A 264 -10.38 9.39 -0.73
N ILE A 265 -10.83 10.10 -1.78
CA ILE A 265 -12.22 10.12 -2.22
C ILE A 265 -12.70 8.72 -2.61
N SER A 266 -11.92 7.99 -3.41
CA SER A 266 -12.28 6.63 -3.83
C SER A 266 -12.39 5.67 -2.65
N LEU A 267 -11.48 5.79 -1.67
CA LEU A 267 -11.46 4.96 -0.48
C LEU A 267 -12.69 5.24 0.39
N GLN A 268 -13.01 6.50 0.63
CA GLN A 268 -14.22 6.90 1.37
C GLN A 268 -15.49 6.46 0.63
N GLY A 269 -15.55 6.65 -0.68
CA GLY A 269 -16.67 6.19 -1.50
C GLY A 269 -16.90 4.68 -1.41
N LEU A 270 -15.84 3.89 -1.54
CA LEU A 270 -15.91 2.43 -1.36
C LEU A 270 -16.31 2.05 0.06
N TRP A 271 -15.82 2.75 1.07
CA TRP A 271 -16.20 2.53 2.45
C TRP A 271 -17.70 2.76 2.67
N TYR A 272 -18.23 3.91 2.25
CA TYR A 272 -19.66 4.19 2.35
C TYR A 272 -20.51 3.21 1.53
N LEU A 273 -20.03 2.82 0.35
CA LEU A 273 -20.70 1.81 -0.47
C LEU A 273 -20.76 0.46 0.28
N LEU A 274 -19.66 0.03 0.91
CA LEU A 274 -19.63 -1.18 1.72
C LEU A 274 -20.64 -1.09 2.87
N LEU A 275 -20.63 -0.02 3.64
CA LEU A 275 -21.55 0.17 4.77
C LEU A 275 -23.02 0.15 4.33
N TRP A 276 -23.33 0.84 3.23
CA TRP A 276 -24.67 0.83 2.63
C TRP A 276 -25.09 -0.58 2.21
N ARG A 277 -24.21 -1.34 1.56
CA ARG A 277 -24.50 -2.73 1.15
C ARG A 277 -24.69 -3.68 2.33
N LEU A 278 -24.07 -3.41 3.46
CA LEU A 278 -24.21 -4.21 4.68
C LEU A 278 -25.34 -3.72 5.60
N ASN A 279 -26.00 -2.61 5.24
CA ASN A 279 -27.00 -1.94 6.07
C ASN A 279 -26.48 -1.60 7.48
N VAL A 280 -25.23 -1.12 7.57
CA VAL A 280 -24.57 -0.75 8.84
C VAL A 280 -24.37 0.75 8.90
N SER A 281 -24.71 1.36 10.04
CA SER A 281 -24.54 2.81 10.21
C SER A 281 -23.04 3.18 10.31
N PRO A 282 -22.61 4.34 9.77
CA PRO A 282 -21.22 4.77 9.89
C PRO A 282 -20.72 4.90 11.34
N ALA A 283 -21.59 5.30 12.27
CA ALA A 283 -21.25 5.43 13.68
C ALA A 283 -20.98 4.06 14.33
N GLU A 284 -21.81 3.07 14.04
CA GLU A 284 -21.62 1.69 14.52
C GLU A 284 -20.33 1.08 13.95
N ALA A 285 -20.07 1.26 12.66
CA ALA A 285 -18.84 0.78 12.03
C ALA A 285 -17.59 1.45 12.64
N GLN A 286 -17.63 2.76 12.92
CA GLN A 286 -16.54 3.46 13.60
C GLN A 286 -16.33 2.99 15.03
N ALA A 287 -17.41 2.75 15.80
CA ALA A 287 -17.31 2.21 17.14
C ALA A 287 -16.67 0.81 17.13
N GLU A 288 -16.97 -0.01 16.13
CA GLU A 288 -16.32 -1.31 15.95
C GLU A 288 -14.85 -1.18 15.55
N LEU A 289 -14.49 -0.25 14.65
CA LEU A 289 -13.08 -0.01 14.30
C LEU A 289 -12.25 0.47 15.49
N GLN A 290 -12.83 1.24 16.42
CA GLN A 290 -12.14 1.73 17.62
C GLN A 290 -11.88 0.64 18.67
N LYS A 291 -12.64 -0.45 18.64
CA LYS A 291 -12.44 -1.61 19.53
C LYS A 291 -11.32 -2.56 19.05
N ALA A 292 -10.87 -2.41 17.80
CA ALA A 292 -9.84 -3.26 17.17
C ALA A 292 -8.43 -2.73 17.43
#